data_AF-A0A9K3JWR8-F1
#
_entry.id   AF-A0A9K3JWR8-F1
#
_cell.length_a   1.000
_cell.length_b   1.000
_cell.length_c   1.000
_cell.angle_alpha   90.00
_cell.angle_beta   90.00
_cell.angle_gamma   90.00
#
_symmetry.space_group_name_H-M   'P 1'
#
loop_
_entity.id
_entity.type
_entity.pdbx_description
1 polymer ?
#
loop_
_entity_poly.entity_id
_entity_poly.type
_entity_poly.pdbx_seq_one_letter_code
_entity_poly.pdbx_strand_id
1 'polypeptide(L)' 'MSQTGKLMPNLDQNNTKILNLTVPQRMDLYIKEILITVAHVTFYEFNVDLNHWVIQGNE' A
#
# COMPACT_ATOMS: atom_id res chain seq x y z
N MET A 1 -22.75 5.24 -25.78
CA MET A 1 -22.87 4.62 -24.44
C MET A 1 -21.47 4.27 -23.96
N SER A 2 -20.81 5.17 -23.22
CA SER A 2 -19.47 4.91 -22.69
C SER A 2 -19.59 4.04 -21.45
N GLN A 3 -19.09 2.81 -21.52
CA GLN A 3 -18.93 1.93 -20.36
C GLN A 3 -17.81 2.51 -19.48
N THR A 4 -18.13 3.48 -18.63
CA THR A 4 -17.31 3.86 -17.47
C THR A 4 -17.42 2.83 -16.35
N GLY A 5 -17.41 1.55 -16.69
CA GLY A 5 -17.14 0.49 -15.73
C GLY A 5 -15.65 0.55 -15.43
N LYS A 6 -15.27 0.70 -14.16
CA LYS A 6 -13.88 0.69 -13.69
C LYS A 6 -13.17 -0.51 -14.33
N LEU A 7 -12.34 -0.23 -15.35
CA LEU A 7 -11.53 -1.24 -16.02
C LEU A 7 -10.58 -1.79 -14.96
N MET A 8 -10.95 -2.93 -14.37
CA MET A 8 -10.01 -3.69 -13.57
C MET A 8 -9.04 -4.34 -14.56
N PRO A 9 -7.74 -4.05 -14.51
CA PRO A 9 -6.80 -4.83 -15.30
C PRO A 9 -7.00 -6.28 -14.90
N ASN A 10 -7.25 -7.16 -15.88
CA ASN A 10 -7.37 -8.60 -15.67
C ASN A 10 -5.97 -9.15 -15.38
N LEU A 11 -5.43 -8.79 -14.23
CA LEU A 11 -4.13 -9.22 -13.77
C LEU A 11 -4.34 -10.47 -12.94
N ASP A 12 -3.75 -11.58 -13.36
CA ASP A 12 -3.76 -12.78 -12.53
C ASP A 12 -3.04 -12.51 -11.19
N GLN A 13 -3.32 -13.37 -10.21
CA GLN A 13 -2.80 -13.22 -8.86
C GLN A 13 -1.26 -13.30 -8.79
N ASN A 14 -0.63 -14.03 -9.73
CA ASN A 14 0.82 -14.17 -9.79
C ASN A 14 1.49 -12.87 -10.27
N ASN A 15 0.97 -12.29 -11.35
CA ASN A 15 1.46 -11.03 -11.89
C ASN A 15 1.22 -9.87 -10.90
N THR A 16 0.08 -9.88 -10.20
CA THR A 16 -0.19 -8.90 -9.12
C THR A 16 0.87 -8.99 -8.02
N LYS A 17 1.24 -10.20 -7.59
CA LYS A 17 2.27 -10.42 -6.56
C LYS A 17 3.65 -9.92 -7.02
N ILE A 18 4.06 -10.23 -8.25
CA ILE A 18 5.35 -9.80 -8.82
C ILE A 18 5.42 -8.28 -8.91
N LEU A 19 4.37 -7.64 -9.43
CA LEU A 19 4.32 -6.18 -9.55
C LEU A 19 4.34 -5.49 -8.18
N ASN A 20 3.56 -6.01 -7.22
CA ASN A 20 3.56 -5.48 -5.86
C ASN A 20 4.94 -5.60 -5.20
N LEU A 21 5.68 -6.69 -5.41
CA LEU A 21 7.01 -6.89 -4.85
C LEU A 21 8.07 -5.97 -5.47
N THR A 22 7.90 -5.59 -6.73
CA THR A 22 8.84 -4.69 -7.43
C THR A 22 8.93 -3.33 -6.75
N VAL A 23 7.84 -2.83 -6.14
CA VAL A 23 7.82 -1.50 -5.51
C VAL A 23 8.69 -1.45 -4.24
N PRO A 24 8.52 -2.33 -3.24
CA PRO A 24 9.44 -2.41 -2.09
C PRO A 24 10.89 -2.66 -2.48
N GLN A 25 11.13 -3.49 -3.50
CA GLN A 25 12.49 -3.81 -3.97
C GLN A 25 13.27 -2.60 -4.51
N ARG A 26 12.57 -1.53 -4.93
CA ARG A 26 13.23 -0.25 -5.30
C ARG A 26 13.81 0.48 -4.09
N MET A 27 13.25 0.26 -2.90
CA MET A 27 13.74 0.83 -1.65
C MET A 27 14.78 -0.09 -0.99
N ASP A 28 14.57 -1.40 -1.06
CA ASP A 28 15.47 -2.41 -0.49
C ASP A 28 15.45 -3.72 -1.30
N LEU A 29 16.59 -4.04 -1.92
CA LEU A 29 16.78 -5.23 -2.76
C LEU A 29 16.71 -6.56 -1.97
N TYR A 30 16.82 -6.55 -0.65
CA TYR A 30 16.75 -7.76 0.18
C TYR A 30 15.32 -8.19 0.52
N ILE A 31 14.30 -7.42 0.13
CA ILE A 31 12.89 -7.80 0.30
C ILE A 31 12.54 -8.91 -0.69
N LYS A 32 12.33 -10.12 -0.17
CA LYS A 32 12.07 -11.34 -0.96
C LYS A 32 10.59 -11.66 -1.14
N GLU A 33 9.77 -11.30 -0.16
CA GLU A 33 8.35 -11.64 -0.17
C GLU A 33 7.49 -10.60 0.55
N ILE A 34 6.23 -10.49 0.11
CA ILE A 34 5.19 -9.74 0.81
C ILE A 34 4.31 -10.77 1.52
N LEU A 35 4.24 -10.66 2.84
CA LEU A 35 3.40 -11.53 3.66
C LEU A 35 1.93 -11.09 3.63
N ILE A 36 1.67 -9.78 3.65
CA ILE A 36 0.32 -9.19 3.72
C ILE A 36 0.29 -7.89 2.90
N THR A 37 -0.80 -7.67 2.17
CA THR A 37 -1.10 -6.40 1.50
C THR A 37 -2.40 -5.83 2.06
N VAL A 38 -2.42 -4.52 2.33
CA VAL A 38 -3.63 -3.79 2.73
C VAL A 38 -3.82 -2.64 1.75
N ALA A 39 -5.07 -2.40 1.33
CA ALA A 39 -5.38 -1.35 0.35
C ALA A 39 -5.24 0.07 0.92
N HIS A 40 -5.52 0.24 2.21
CA HIS A 40 -5.51 1.53 2.89
C HIS A 40 -4.83 1.38 4.25
N VAL A 41 -3.84 2.23 4.51
CA VAL A 41 -3.19 2.36 5.81
C VAL A 41 -3.13 3.84 6.16
N THR A 42 -3.45 4.16 7.41
CA THR A 42 -3.34 5.52 7.95
C THR A 42 -2.38 5.47 9.13
N PHE A 43 -1.36 6.32 9.12
CA PHE A 43 -0.36 6.38 10.17
C PHE A 43 -0.77 7.40 11.25
N TYR A 44 -0.64 7.00 12.51
CA TYR A 44 -0.89 7.84 13.67
C TYR A 44 0.29 7.72 14.63
N GLU A 45 0.65 8.84 15.23
CA GLU A 45 1.63 8.91 16.30
C GLU A 45 0.93 9.33 17.59
N PHE A 46 1.30 8.70 18.71
CA PHE A 46 0.78 9.10 20.02
C PHE A 46 1.65 10.21 20.60
N ASN A 47 1.05 11.39 20.81
CA ASN A 47 1.73 12.49 21.46
C ASN A 47 1.58 12.37 22.98
N VAL A 48 2.69 12.14 23.69
CA VAL A 48 2.70 11.95 25.14
C VAL A 48 2.39 13.25 25.89
N ASP A 49 2.85 14.40 25.38
CA ASP A 49 2.63 15.71 26.02
C ASP A 49 1.16 16.13 25.97
N LEU A 50 0.47 15.80 24.87
CA LEU A 50 -0.93 16.13 24.66
C LEU A 50 -1.89 14.98 25.02
N ASN A 51 -1.34 13.80 25.34
CA ASN A 51 -2.06 12.58 25.69
C ASN A 51 -3.15 12.18 24.66
N HIS A 52 -2.85 12.29 23.36
CA HIS A 52 -3.76 11.88 22.29
C HIS A 52 -3.03 11.42 21.02
N TRP A 53 -3.76 10.73 20.14
CA TRP A 53 -3.28 10.31 18.83
C TRP A 53 -3.38 11.45 17.81
N VAL A 54 -2.29 11.68 17.08
CA VAL A 54 -2.20 12.66 16.00
C VAL A 54 -2.06 11.91 14.68
N ILE A 55 -2.88 12.26 13.68
CA ILE A 55 -2.74 11.71 12.34
C ILE A 55 -1.44 12.24 11.71
N GLN A 56 -0.62 11.32 11.21
CA GLN A 56 0.61 11.67 10.53
C GLN A 56 0.40 11.36 9.05
N GLY A 57 -0.31 12.28 8.41
CA GLY A 57 -0.47 12.29 6.97
C GLY A 57 0.80 12.82 6.32
N ASN A 58 1.24 12.17 5.25
CA ASN A 58 2.11 12.82 4.29
C ASN A 58 1.25 13.89 3.59
N GLU A 59 1.63 15.16 3.67
CA GLU A 59 1.27 16.11 2.61
C GLU A 59 1.76 15.60 1.25
#